data_AF-A0A942R9D4-F1
#
_entry.id   AF-A0A942R9D4-F1
#
_cell.length_a   1.000
_cell.length_b   1.000
_cell.length_c   1.000
_cell.angle_alpha   90.00
_cell.angle_beta   90.00
_cell.angle_gamma   90.00
#
_symmetry.space_group_name_H-M   'P 1'
#
loop_
_entity.id
_entity.type
_entity.pdbx_description
1 polymer ?
#
loop_
_entity_poly.entity_id
_entity_poly.type
_entity_poly.pdbx_seq_one_letter_code
_entity_poly.pdbx_strand_id
1 'polypeptide(L)'
;MFDFSPNQDGSFSRLKGLKSFWISQFSSIHPVHFRREKSFDAVINMFTSFGYFEDQKDDYKVASNVCQSLKPGGTFLLDLMSKEILARIFKERDWNRIDNTIILEERKLSRNWGWIDSRWTLLKGSERQEVLVSHRLYSAVELVTLLENSGYKAVDIYGSLNGSPYDHSANRLVALARV
;
A
#
# COMPACT_ATOMS: atom_id res chain seq x y z
N MET A 1 20.65 7.44 -1.00
CA MET A 1 19.40 7.38 -1.78
C MET A 1 19.01 5.92 -1.91
N PHE A 2 17.88 5.51 -1.33
CA PHE A 2 17.43 4.12 -1.27
C PHE A 2 16.40 3.89 -2.38
N ASP A 3 16.75 3.07 -3.37
CA ASP A 3 15.84 2.70 -4.45
C ASP A 3 15.19 1.36 -4.13
N PHE A 4 13.88 1.42 -3.87
CA PHE A 4 12.97 0.29 -3.67
C PHE A 4 12.03 0.16 -4.87
N SER A 5 12.49 0.42 -6.09
CA SER A 5 11.71 0.11 -7.30
C SER A 5 11.83 -1.39 -7.62
N PRO A 6 10.73 -2.07 -7.98
CA PRO A 6 10.83 -3.44 -8.48
C PRO A 6 11.62 -3.46 -9.79
N ASN A 7 12.43 -4.50 -9.97
CA ASN A 7 12.99 -4.87 -11.27
C ASN A 7 11.84 -5.20 -12.24
N GLN A 8 12.15 -5.32 -13.53
CA GLN A 8 11.14 -5.67 -14.55
C GLN A 8 10.44 -7.02 -14.31
N ASP A 9 11.08 -7.92 -13.55
CA ASP A 9 10.53 -9.22 -13.15
C ASP A 9 9.77 -9.17 -11.80
N GLY A 10 9.58 -7.98 -11.22
CA GLY A 10 8.93 -7.78 -9.93
C GLY A 10 9.82 -8.06 -8.71
N SER A 11 11.07 -8.50 -8.90
CA SER A 11 12.02 -8.74 -7.81
C SER A 11 12.66 -7.43 -7.32
N PHE A 12 13.14 -7.42 -6.07
CA PHE A 12 13.90 -6.28 -5.54
C PHE A 12 15.35 -6.69 -5.34
N SER A 13 16.25 -6.06 -6.07
CA SER A 13 17.69 -6.34 -6.02
C SER A 13 18.27 -6.15 -4.61
N ARG A 14 17.71 -5.23 -3.81
CA ARG A 14 18.09 -4.99 -2.40
C ARG A 14 17.51 -5.98 -1.39
N LEU A 15 16.54 -6.80 -1.76
CA LEU A 15 15.98 -7.84 -0.89
C LEU A 15 16.61 -9.21 -1.11
N LYS A 16 17.57 -9.34 -2.03
CA LYS A 16 18.28 -10.61 -2.26
C LYS A 16 18.96 -11.06 -0.96
N GLY A 17 18.51 -12.20 -0.43
CA GLY A 17 19.03 -12.80 0.80
C GLY A 17 18.25 -12.46 2.09
N LEU A 18 17.25 -11.57 2.03
CA LEU A 18 16.39 -11.24 3.17
C LEU A 18 15.16 -12.15 3.22
N LYS A 19 14.71 -12.53 4.43
CA LYS A 19 13.38 -13.15 4.57
C LYS A 19 12.32 -12.06 4.52
N SER A 20 11.64 -11.95 3.38
CA SER A 20 10.55 -10.98 3.13
C SER A 20 9.16 -11.62 3.10
N PHE A 21 8.14 -10.90 3.57
CA PHE A 21 6.73 -11.28 3.45
C PHE A 21 5.93 -10.21 2.70
N TRP A 22 4.98 -10.64 1.87
CA TRP A 22 4.15 -9.79 1.02
C TRP A 22 2.72 -9.73 1.53
N ILE A 23 2.20 -8.52 1.70
CA ILE A 23 0.78 -8.30 1.97
C ILE A 23 0.13 -7.80 0.68
N SER A 24 -0.86 -8.55 0.21
CA SER A 24 -1.72 -8.21 -0.91
C SER A 24 -3.16 -8.45 -0.50
N GLN A 25 -4.09 -7.58 -0.95
CA GLN A 25 -5.53 -7.77 -0.74
C GLN A 25 -6.05 -9.08 -1.37
N PHE A 26 -5.28 -9.68 -2.27
CA PHE A 26 -5.61 -10.93 -2.96
C PHE A 26 -4.85 -12.15 -2.41
N SER A 27 -4.16 -11.99 -1.28
CA SER A 27 -3.45 -13.11 -0.63
C SER A 27 -4.43 -14.08 0.02
N SER A 28 -4.15 -15.38 -0.07
CA SER A 28 -4.89 -16.44 0.64
C SER A 28 -4.66 -16.41 2.15
N ILE A 29 -3.63 -15.72 2.63
CA ILE A 29 -3.33 -15.54 4.05
C ILE A 29 -4.00 -14.25 4.53
N HIS A 30 -4.96 -14.37 5.44
CA HIS A 30 -5.62 -13.22 6.04
C HIS A 30 -4.67 -12.47 7.00
N PRO A 31 -4.21 -11.26 6.68
CA PRO A 31 -3.08 -10.63 7.37
C PRO A 31 -3.40 -10.23 8.82
N VAL A 32 -4.68 -10.06 9.18
CA VAL A 32 -5.13 -9.78 10.55
C VAL A 32 -4.73 -10.89 11.54
N HIS A 33 -4.56 -12.12 11.07
CA HIS A 33 -4.16 -13.27 11.89
C HIS A 33 -2.72 -13.71 11.67
N PHE A 34 -2.02 -13.08 10.73
CA PHE A 34 -0.64 -13.45 10.41
C PHE A 34 0.33 -12.79 11.40
N ARG A 35 0.97 -13.61 12.23
CA ARG A 35 2.07 -13.20 13.11
C ARG A 35 3.11 -14.31 13.18
N ARG A 36 4.38 -13.97 12.97
CA ARG A 36 5.52 -14.84 13.23
C ARG A 36 6.62 -14.03 13.86
N GLU A 37 6.73 -14.11 15.17
CA GLU A 37 7.61 -13.23 15.94
C GLU A 37 9.04 -13.21 15.41
N LYS A 38 9.61 -12.02 15.27
CA LYS A 38 11.03 -11.79 14.94
C LYS A 38 11.56 -12.67 13.80
N SER A 39 10.73 -12.91 12.78
CA SER A 39 11.01 -13.88 11.73
C SER A 39 11.48 -13.22 10.43
N PHE A 40 11.18 -11.94 10.23
CA PHE A 40 11.40 -11.23 8.96
C PHE A 40 12.38 -10.07 9.12
N ASP A 41 13.23 -9.89 8.11
CA ASP A 41 14.11 -8.72 8.01
C ASP A 41 13.37 -7.53 7.38
N ALA A 42 12.43 -7.82 6.48
CA ALA A 42 11.54 -6.85 5.89
C ALA A 42 10.13 -7.40 5.65
N VAL A 43 9.13 -6.54 5.72
CA VAL A 43 7.77 -6.81 5.23
C VAL A 43 7.42 -5.72 4.24
N ILE A 44 6.68 -6.09 3.18
CA ILE A 44 6.39 -5.18 2.08
C ILE A 44 4.89 -5.21 1.75
N ASN A 45 4.30 -4.03 1.71
CA ASN A 45 2.95 -3.77 1.24
C ASN A 45 3.03 -2.71 0.14
N MET A 46 2.62 -3.04 -1.09
CA MET A 46 2.71 -2.09 -2.21
C MET A 46 1.39 -2.01 -2.97
N PHE A 47 1.33 -1.05 -3.89
CA PHE A 47 0.21 -0.87 -4.81
C PHE A 47 -1.11 -0.57 -4.08
N THR A 48 -1.05 0.17 -2.96
CA THR A 48 -2.23 0.53 -2.17
C THR A 48 -2.96 -0.70 -1.59
N SER A 49 -2.19 -1.70 -1.15
CA SER A 49 -2.73 -2.95 -0.60
C SER A 49 -2.95 -2.91 0.92
N PHE A 50 -3.15 -1.72 1.50
CA PHE A 50 -3.41 -1.50 2.94
C PHE A 50 -4.64 -0.61 3.11
N GLY A 51 -5.44 -0.84 4.16
CA GLY A 51 -6.63 -0.04 4.44
C GLY A 51 -7.95 -0.61 3.92
N TYR A 52 -7.97 -1.83 3.36
CA TYR A 52 -9.19 -2.43 2.80
C TYR A 52 -10.17 -2.98 3.86
N PHE A 53 -9.79 -3.00 5.14
CA PHE A 53 -10.68 -3.42 6.22
C PHE A 53 -11.68 -2.32 6.58
N GLU A 54 -12.95 -2.69 6.77
CA GLU A 54 -13.99 -1.73 7.16
C GLU A 54 -13.74 -1.15 8.56
N ASP A 55 -13.33 -1.98 9.53
CA ASP A 55 -12.90 -1.51 10.86
C ASP A 55 -11.42 -1.11 10.83
N GLN A 56 -11.13 0.14 11.20
CA GLN A 56 -9.75 0.66 11.29
C GLN A 56 -8.91 -0.10 12.32
N LYS A 57 -9.54 -0.76 13.31
CA LYS A 57 -8.82 -1.61 14.27
C LYS A 57 -8.10 -2.77 13.61
N ASP A 58 -8.60 -3.27 12.47
CA ASP A 58 -7.92 -4.33 11.73
C ASP A 58 -6.67 -3.82 11.00
N ASP A 59 -6.69 -2.59 10.46
CA ASP A 59 -5.49 -1.95 9.91
C ASP A 59 -4.40 -1.84 10.99
N TYR A 60 -4.78 -1.35 12.18
CA TYR A 60 -3.88 -1.27 13.33
C TYR A 60 -3.35 -2.64 13.74
N LYS A 61 -4.21 -3.66 13.79
CA LYS A 61 -3.83 -5.03 14.14
C LYS A 61 -2.85 -5.62 13.13
N VAL A 62 -3.05 -5.38 11.83
CA VAL A 62 -2.09 -5.78 10.79
C VAL A 62 -0.75 -5.08 11.00
N ALA A 63 -0.74 -3.75 11.18
CA ALA A 63 0.49 -3.00 11.40
C ALA A 63 1.24 -3.48 12.65
N SER A 64 0.53 -3.75 13.75
CA SER A 64 1.10 -4.29 14.99
C SER A 64 1.63 -5.71 14.84
N ASN A 65 0.91 -6.59 14.14
CA ASN A 65 1.37 -7.95 13.85
C ASN A 65 2.64 -7.95 13.00
N VAL A 66 2.71 -7.06 12.00
CA VAL A 66 3.92 -6.88 11.18
C VAL A 66 5.07 -6.41 12.05
N CYS A 67 4.86 -5.40 12.90
CA CYS A 67 5.85 -4.88 13.83
C CYS A 67 6.45 -6.00 14.69
N GLN A 68 5.60 -6.85 15.28
CA GLN A 68 6.03 -7.97 16.11
C GLN A 68 6.71 -9.09 15.31
N SER A 69 6.42 -9.19 14.02
CA SER A 69 7.00 -10.21 13.13
C SER A 69 8.38 -9.80 12.58
N LEU A 70 8.76 -8.53 12.71
CA LEU A 70 10.07 -8.03 12.32
C LEU A 70 11.13 -8.36 13.38
N LYS A 71 12.33 -8.73 12.92
CA LYS A 71 13.54 -8.82 13.76
C LYS A 71 13.96 -7.42 14.23
N PRO A 72 14.77 -7.28 15.29
CA PRO A 72 15.40 -6.01 15.63
C PRO A 72 16.10 -5.38 14.41
N GLY A 73 15.82 -4.09 14.12
CA GLY A 73 16.32 -3.42 12.92
C GLY A 73 15.58 -3.77 11.63
N GLY A 74 14.54 -4.61 11.71
CA GLY A 74 13.68 -4.96 10.58
C GLY A 74 12.81 -3.80 10.13
N THR A 75 12.34 -3.86 8.88
CA THR A 75 11.66 -2.74 8.22
C THR A 75 10.33 -3.13 7.60
N PHE A 76 9.32 -2.28 7.74
CA PHE A 76 8.06 -2.37 7.00
C PHE A 76 8.01 -1.27 5.95
N LEU A 77 7.94 -1.65 4.68
CA LEU A 77 7.75 -0.75 3.55
C LEU A 77 6.28 -0.77 3.12
N LEU A 78 5.64 0.41 3.11
CA LEU A 78 4.30 0.60 2.56
C LEU A 78 4.36 1.55 1.37
N ASP A 79 3.62 1.25 0.31
CA ASP A 79 3.43 2.10 -0.87
C ASP A 79 1.94 2.25 -1.18
N LEU A 80 1.42 3.46 -0.92
CA LEU A 80 0.00 3.80 -0.99
C LEU A 80 -0.25 4.98 -1.92
N MET A 81 -1.47 5.05 -2.44
CA MET A 81 -2.08 6.29 -2.90
C MET A 81 -2.68 7.02 -1.68
N SER A 82 -2.29 8.28 -1.46
CA SER A 82 -2.70 9.06 -0.28
C SER A 82 -3.78 10.09 -0.59
N LYS A 83 -4.36 10.67 0.49
CA LYS A 83 -5.31 11.79 0.40
C LYS A 83 -4.72 13.00 -0.33
N GLU A 84 -3.48 13.37 -0.02
CA GLU A 84 -2.85 14.57 -0.57
C GLU A 84 -2.59 14.43 -2.08
N ILE A 85 -2.16 13.24 -2.51
CA ILE A 85 -1.92 12.95 -3.93
C ILE A 85 -3.25 12.87 -4.67
N LEU A 86 -4.23 12.11 -4.16
CA LEU A 86 -5.55 12.02 -4.79
C LEU A 86 -6.22 13.38 -4.89
N ALA A 87 -6.18 14.21 -3.85
CA ALA A 87 -6.76 15.55 -3.91
C ALA A 87 -6.24 16.38 -5.09
N ARG A 88 -4.99 16.16 -5.51
CA ARG A 88 -4.37 16.83 -6.66
C ARG A 88 -4.79 16.22 -8.01
N ILE A 89 -4.91 14.90 -8.10
CA ILE A 89 -5.04 14.19 -9.39
C ILE A 89 -6.40 13.50 -9.60
N PHE A 90 -7.33 13.61 -8.65
CA PHE A 90 -8.56 12.82 -8.62
C PHE A 90 -9.40 13.01 -9.88
N LYS A 91 -9.84 11.88 -10.43
CA LYS A 91 -10.88 11.81 -11.45
C LYS A 91 -11.90 10.77 -11.02
N GLU A 92 -13.18 11.16 -11.04
CA GLU A 92 -14.29 10.26 -10.75
C GLU A 92 -14.37 9.12 -11.77
N ARG A 93 -13.98 9.39 -13.02
CA ARG A 93 -13.88 8.39 -14.08
C ARG A 93 -12.55 8.53 -14.79
N ASP A 94 -11.89 7.40 -15.01
CA ASP A 94 -10.68 7.33 -15.82
C ASP A 94 -10.65 6.04 -16.61
N TRP A 95 -9.74 5.95 -17.56
CA TRP A 95 -9.50 4.71 -18.28
C TRP A 95 -8.04 4.57 -18.67
N ASN A 96 -7.61 3.34 -18.84
CA ASN A 96 -6.30 3.04 -19.39
C ASN A 96 -6.39 1.81 -20.30
N ARG A 97 -5.39 1.63 -21.17
CA ARG A 97 -5.23 0.43 -21.97
C ARG A 97 -3.90 -0.23 -21.64
N ILE A 98 -3.96 -1.49 -21.25
CA ILE A 98 -2.77 -2.34 -21.06
C ILE A 98 -2.92 -3.49 -22.06
N ASP A 99 -1.99 -3.55 -23.01
CA ASP A 99 -2.06 -4.45 -24.17
C ASP A 99 -3.41 -4.36 -24.89
N ASN A 100 -4.16 -5.47 -24.93
CA ASN A 100 -5.47 -5.59 -25.55
C ASN A 100 -6.63 -5.49 -24.55
N THR A 101 -6.36 -5.05 -23.33
CA THR A 101 -7.36 -4.89 -22.27
C THR A 101 -7.62 -3.40 -22.03
N ILE A 102 -8.88 -2.99 -22.14
CA ILE A 102 -9.33 -1.67 -21.70
C ILE A 102 -9.76 -1.79 -20.25
N ILE A 103 -9.25 -0.90 -19.40
CA ILE A 103 -9.60 -0.81 -17.98
C ILE A 103 -10.32 0.50 -17.80
N LEU A 104 -11.61 0.43 -17.45
CA LEU A 104 -12.41 1.59 -17.06
C LEU A 104 -12.49 1.62 -15.54
N GLU A 105 -12.27 2.78 -14.94
CA GLU A 105 -12.32 2.94 -13.50
C GLU A 105 -13.29 4.06 -13.12
N GLU A 106 -14.25 3.73 -12.26
CA GLU A 106 -15.13 4.69 -11.62
C GLU A 106 -14.82 4.74 -10.12
N ARG A 107 -14.63 5.94 -9.57
CA ARG A 107 -14.24 6.16 -8.17
C ARG A 107 -15.24 7.04 -7.46
N LYS A 108 -15.55 6.71 -6.20
CA LYS A 108 -16.38 7.54 -5.31
C LYS A 108 -15.69 7.75 -3.99
N LEU A 109 -15.45 9.01 -3.63
CA LEU A 109 -14.96 9.39 -2.32
C LEU A 109 -16.12 9.48 -1.33
N SER A 110 -15.90 9.00 -0.10
CA SER A 110 -16.87 9.06 0.98
C SER A 110 -16.19 9.24 2.35
N ARG A 111 -17.00 9.32 3.42
CA ARG A 111 -16.53 9.46 4.82
C ARG A 111 -15.52 10.61 4.98
N ASN A 112 -15.84 11.78 4.40
CA ASN A 112 -15.00 12.98 4.41
C ASN A 112 -13.55 12.72 3.93
N TRP A 113 -13.40 12.12 2.73
CA TRP A 113 -12.11 11.69 2.17
C TRP A 113 -11.40 10.57 2.94
N GLY A 114 -12.06 9.94 3.90
CA GLY A 114 -11.53 8.79 4.62
C GLY A 114 -11.66 7.46 3.87
N TRP A 115 -12.47 7.40 2.81
CA TRP A 115 -12.77 6.16 2.10
C TRP A 115 -12.95 6.38 0.61
N ILE A 116 -12.52 5.41 -0.19
CA ILE A 116 -12.73 5.38 -1.63
C ILE A 116 -13.29 4.03 -2.06
N ASP A 117 -14.36 4.09 -2.85
CA ASP A 117 -14.92 2.94 -3.54
C ASP A 117 -14.53 3.04 -5.02
N SER A 118 -13.97 1.98 -5.58
CA SER A 118 -13.52 1.91 -6.96
C SER A 118 -14.16 0.73 -7.66
N ARG A 119 -14.73 0.98 -8.84
CA ARG A 119 -15.25 -0.05 -9.76
C ARG A 119 -14.38 -0.09 -10.98
N TRP A 120 -13.76 -1.24 -11.20
CA TRP A 120 -12.89 -1.51 -12.33
C TRP A 120 -13.63 -2.40 -13.30
N THR A 121 -13.83 -1.96 -14.53
CA THR A 121 -14.39 -2.77 -15.61
C THR A 121 -13.30 -3.08 -16.61
N LEU A 122 -12.91 -4.35 -16.70
CA LEU A 122 -11.90 -4.86 -17.63
C LEU A 122 -12.60 -5.41 -18.86
N LEU A 123 -12.24 -4.91 -20.03
CA LEU A 123 -12.78 -5.31 -21.33
C LEU A 123 -11.65 -5.89 -22.18
N LYS A 124 -11.77 -7.17 -22.58
CA LYS A 124 -10.78 -7.86 -23.41
C LYS A 124 -11.50 -8.65 -24.51
N GLY A 125 -11.51 -8.13 -25.73
CA GLY A 125 -12.32 -8.70 -26.80
C GLY A 125 -13.80 -8.65 -26.44
N SER A 126 -14.48 -9.81 -26.41
CA SER A 126 -15.87 -9.94 -25.97
C SER A 126 -16.04 -10.17 -24.46
N GLU A 127 -14.94 -10.35 -23.73
CA GLU A 127 -14.99 -10.60 -22.29
C GLU A 127 -15.09 -9.29 -21.51
N ARG A 128 -15.95 -9.29 -20.49
CA ARG A 128 -16.11 -8.21 -19.52
C ARG A 128 -16.02 -8.78 -18.11
N GLN A 129 -15.14 -8.22 -17.30
CA GLN A 129 -15.03 -8.52 -15.87
C GLN A 129 -15.14 -7.23 -15.06
N GLU A 130 -15.85 -7.30 -13.93
CA GLU A 130 -15.92 -6.20 -12.97
C GLU A 130 -15.26 -6.59 -11.66
N VAL A 131 -14.52 -5.64 -11.08
CA VAL A 131 -13.89 -5.76 -9.77
C VAL A 131 -14.26 -4.52 -8.96
N LEU A 132 -14.82 -4.75 -7.77
CA LEU A 132 -15.08 -3.71 -6.79
C LEU A 132 -13.99 -3.74 -5.73
N VAL A 133 -13.35 -2.59 -5.51
CA VAL A 133 -12.30 -2.43 -4.50
C VAL A 133 -12.62 -1.20 -3.69
N SER A 134 -12.64 -1.37 -2.37
CA SER A 134 -12.87 -0.28 -1.44
C SER A 134 -11.76 -0.27 -0.40
N HIS A 135 -11.27 0.92 -0.06
CA HIS A 135 -10.24 1.05 0.96
C HIS A 135 -10.26 2.43 1.60
N ARG A 136 -9.66 2.49 2.78
CA ARG A 136 -9.38 3.70 3.52
C ARG A 136 -8.25 4.47 2.88
N LEU A 137 -8.45 5.77 2.75
CA LEU A 137 -7.39 6.69 2.38
C LEU A 137 -6.70 7.18 3.63
N TYR A 138 -5.38 7.18 3.60
CA TYR A 138 -4.53 7.74 4.65
C TYR A 138 -3.87 9.02 4.13
N SER A 139 -3.85 10.06 4.96
CA SER A 139 -2.84 11.12 4.85
C SER A 139 -1.49 10.59 5.32
N ALA A 140 -0.40 11.30 4.99
CA ALA A 140 0.92 10.93 5.49
C ALA A 140 0.96 10.94 7.03
N VAL A 141 0.34 11.94 7.65
CA VAL A 141 0.29 12.10 9.11
C VAL A 141 -0.50 10.95 9.76
N GLU A 142 -1.67 10.61 9.22
CA GLU A 142 -2.48 9.51 9.76
C GLU A 142 -1.76 8.16 9.68
N LEU A 143 -1.05 7.91 8.57
CA LEU A 143 -0.27 6.68 8.41
C LEU A 143 0.90 6.62 9.40
N VAL A 144 1.64 7.72 9.57
CA VAL A 144 2.73 7.81 10.56
C VAL A 144 2.20 7.53 11.97
N THR A 145 1.13 8.21 12.38
CA THR A 145 0.51 8.01 13.69
C THR A 145 0.04 6.56 13.89
N LEU A 146 -0.57 5.94 12.89
CA LEU A 146 -0.97 4.53 12.98
C LEU A 146 0.23 3.61 13.19
N LEU A 147 1.31 3.83 12.45
CA LEU A 147 2.52 3.02 12.54
C LEU A 147 3.22 3.23 13.89
N GLU A 148 3.46 4.45 14.32
CA GLU A 148 4.07 4.73 15.63
C GLU A 148 3.27 4.08 16.77
N ASN A 149 1.95 4.22 16.76
CA ASN A 149 1.08 3.57 17.75
C ASN A 149 1.13 2.04 17.67
N SER A 150 1.50 1.46 16.52
CA SER A 150 1.64 0.02 16.32
C SER A 150 2.96 -0.55 16.85
N GLY A 151 3.89 0.30 17.31
CA GLY A 151 5.14 -0.08 17.96
C GLY A 151 6.42 0.18 17.15
N TYR A 152 6.32 0.82 15.99
CA TYR A 152 7.50 1.23 15.22
C TYR A 152 8.19 2.43 15.87
N LYS A 153 9.53 2.42 15.92
CA LYS A 153 10.35 3.47 16.56
C LYS A 153 10.65 4.66 15.67
N ALA A 154 10.59 4.45 14.35
CA ALA A 154 10.86 5.48 13.37
C ALA A 154 10.05 5.19 12.10
N VAL A 155 9.50 6.24 11.48
CA VAL A 155 8.76 6.16 10.22
C VAL A 155 9.25 7.29 9.32
N ASP A 156 9.92 6.93 8.22
CA ASP A 156 10.29 7.90 7.18
C ASP A 156 9.24 7.90 6.05
N ILE A 157 8.96 9.07 5.48
CA ILE A 157 7.98 9.25 4.40
C ILE A 157 8.64 9.79 3.13
N TYR A 158 8.31 9.20 1.98
CA TYR A 158 8.85 9.52 0.66
C TYR A 158 7.74 9.64 -0.41
N GLY A 159 8.00 10.44 -1.44
CA GLY A 159 7.10 10.71 -2.57
C GLY A 159 7.13 9.66 -3.69
N SER A 160 8.09 8.74 -3.65
CA SER A 160 8.22 7.60 -4.55
C SER A 160 9.21 6.57 -4.02
N LEU A 161 9.20 5.38 -4.62
CA LEU A 161 10.05 4.24 -4.24
C LEU A 161 11.56 4.48 -4.39
N ASN A 162 11.97 5.46 -5.20
CA ASN A 162 13.38 5.89 -5.31
C ASN A 162 13.85 6.81 -4.15
N GLY A 163 12.97 7.11 -3.19
CA GLY A 163 13.27 7.95 -2.03
C GLY A 163 13.17 9.44 -2.29
N SER A 164 12.38 9.89 -3.28
CA SER A 164 12.12 11.32 -3.48
C SER A 164 11.38 11.91 -2.27
N PRO A 165 11.48 13.23 -2.02
CA PRO A 165 10.73 13.89 -0.96
C PRO A 165 9.21 13.73 -1.15
N TYR A 166 8.48 13.58 -0.03
CA TYR A 166 7.02 13.63 -0.06
C TYR A 166 6.56 15.09 -0.02
N ASP A 167 6.39 15.68 -1.20
CA ASP A 167 5.94 17.06 -1.40
C ASP A 167 4.81 17.18 -2.43
N HIS A 168 4.51 18.41 -2.87
CA HIS A 168 3.48 18.70 -3.86
C HIS A 168 3.69 18.06 -5.24
N SER A 169 4.83 17.40 -5.49
CA SER A 169 5.13 16.63 -6.70
C SER A 169 5.12 15.12 -6.48
N ALA A 170 4.95 14.65 -5.23
CA ALA A 170 4.92 13.24 -4.88
C ALA A 170 3.88 12.47 -5.71
N ASN A 171 4.23 11.27 -6.17
CA ASN A 171 3.35 10.41 -6.95
C ASN A 171 2.80 9.25 -6.12
N ARG A 172 3.46 8.91 -5.02
CA ARG A 172 3.09 7.87 -4.07
C ARG A 172 3.38 8.33 -2.64
N LEU A 173 2.64 7.81 -1.68
CA LEU A 173 3.00 7.85 -0.26
C LEU A 173 3.77 6.57 0.04
N VAL A 174 5.09 6.67 0.19
CA VAL A 174 5.95 5.55 0.57
C VAL A 174 6.38 5.74 2.01
N ALA A 175 6.03 4.80 2.89
CA ALA A 175 6.43 4.80 4.29
C ALA A 175 7.45 3.69 4.57
N LEU A 176 8.49 4.04 5.33
CA LEU A 176 9.53 3.11 5.76
C LEU A 176 9.59 3.10 7.29
N ALA A 177 8.93 2.13 7.91
CA ALA A 177 8.80 2.00 9.36
C ALA A 177 9.79 0.98 9.92
N ARG A 178 10.43 1.26 11.06
CA ARG A 178 11.50 0.40 11.65
C ARG A 178 11.26 0.10 13.12
N VAL A 179 11.67 -1.10 13.56
CA VAL A 179 11.56 -1.61 14.95
C VAL A 179 12.87 -1.55 15.73
#